data_AF-A0A1Y4R9J1-F1
#
_entry.id   AF-A0A1Y4R9J1-F1
#
_cell.length_a   1.000
_cell.length_b   1.000
_cell.length_c   1.000
_cell.angle_alpha   90.00
_cell.angle_beta   90.00
_cell.angle_gamma   90.00
#
_symmetry.space_group_name_H-M   'P 1'
#
loop_
_entity.id
_entity.type
_entity.pdbx_description
1 polymer ?
#
loop_
_entity_poly.entity_id
_entity_poly.type
_entity_poly.pdbx_seq_one_letter_code
_entity_poly.pdbx_strand_id
1 'polypeptide(L)'
;MSKVFLDTCVWFELVAGANPTSAHQILQTQKATDLLNNILSSNDEIITLDIQLIELTQTIIKAKLKECNRDLKQNGQSGIGNIKQFRNDPTCHQYYSNAINVCSHAINDIRAFSKKIEIYHSDIDKILCNLIKADINDYIYYEFCQKNDIRLYTFDQDFNDFEYQYLNIL
;
A
#
# COMPACT_ATOMS: atom_id res chain seq x y z
N MET A 1 4.95 12.89 21.33
CA MET A 1 4.88 11.67 20.52
C MET A 1 3.80 11.92 19.50
N SER A 2 4.14 12.03 18.23
CA SER A 2 3.13 12.28 17.20
C SER A 2 2.63 10.97 16.63
N LYS A 3 1.46 10.99 16.01
CA LYS A 3 0.89 9.83 15.31
C LYS A 3 1.12 10.02 13.82
N VAL A 4 1.50 8.95 13.16
CA VAL A 4 1.74 8.92 11.72
C VAL A 4 0.97 7.78 11.08
N PHE A 5 0.54 8.00 9.85
CA PHE A 5 -0.11 7.02 9.00
C PHE A 5 0.72 6.89 7.73
N LEU A 6 1.14 5.68 7.40
CA LEU A 6 1.83 5.40 6.15
C LEU A 6 0.79 4.87 5.17
N ASP A 7 0.61 5.53 4.05
CA ASP A 7 -0.28 5.07 2.98
C ASP A 7 0.15 3.70 2.43
N THR A 8 -0.77 2.99 1.78
CA THR A 8 -0.52 1.69 1.14
C THR A 8 0.62 1.75 0.13
N CYS A 9 0.76 2.85 -0.61
CA CYS A 9 1.88 3.02 -1.54
C CYS A 9 3.24 3.07 -0.82
N VAL A 10 3.31 3.68 0.37
CA VAL A 10 4.52 3.75 1.19
C VAL A 10 4.82 2.38 1.80
N TRP A 11 3.80 1.71 2.35
CA TRP A 11 3.96 0.35 2.84
C TRP A 11 4.42 -0.61 1.76
N PHE A 12 3.87 -0.49 0.55
CA PHE A 12 4.26 -1.34 -0.57
C PHE A 12 5.77 -1.24 -0.83
N GLU A 13 6.33 -0.03 -0.90
CA GLU A 13 7.77 0.17 -1.08
C GLU A 13 8.61 -0.41 0.06
N LEU A 14 8.13 -0.34 1.30
CA LEU A 14 8.84 -0.84 2.48
C LEU A 14 8.87 -2.36 2.60
N VAL A 15 7.74 -3.03 2.33
CA VAL A 15 7.56 -4.45 2.71
C VAL A 15 7.22 -5.39 1.56
N ALA A 16 6.94 -4.86 0.36
CA ALA A 16 6.49 -5.66 -0.77
C ALA A 16 7.13 -5.31 -2.12
N GLY A 17 7.86 -4.20 -2.20
CA GLY A 17 8.58 -3.77 -3.37
C GLY A 17 9.51 -4.88 -3.88
N ALA A 18 9.46 -5.14 -5.18
CA ALA A 18 10.52 -5.93 -5.81
C ALA A 18 11.84 -5.14 -5.75
N ASN A 19 12.97 -5.81 -5.98
CA ASN A 19 14.24 -5.10 -6.15
C ASN A 19 14.06 -3.98 -7.20
N PRO A 20 14.23 -2.71 -6.81
CA PRO A 20 13.93 -1.59 -7.69
C PRO A 20 14.91 -1.59 -8.87
N THR A 21 14.37 -1.51 -10.09
CA THR A 21 15.18 -1.58 -11.32
C THR A 21 15.26 -0.26 -12.08
N SER A 22 14.31 0.65 -11.83
CA SER A 22 14.32 2.00 -12.39
C SER A 22 14.80 3.02 -11.36
N ALA A 23 15.37 4.14 -11.83
CA ALA A 23 15.80 5.24 -10.96
C ALA A 23 14.67 5.78 -10.07
N HIS A 24 13.45 5.84 -10.61
CA HIS A 24 12.27 6.28 -9.86
C HIS A 24 11.92 5.34 -8.70
N GLN A 25 11.92 4.02 -8.94
CA GLN A 25 11.66 3.03 -7.89
C GLN A 25 12.75 3.08 -6.82
N ILE A 26 14.02 3.19 -7.22
CA ILE A 26 15.14 3.31 -6.29
C ILE A 26 14.93 4.53 -5.38
N LEU A 27 14.53 5.67 -5.95
CA LEU A 27 14.26 6.88 -5.18
C LEU A 27 13.09 6.68 -4.19
N GLN A 28 11.97 6.08 -4.62
CA GLN A 28 10.83 5.83 -3.74
C GLN A 28 11.18 4.88 -2.59
N THR A 29 11.87 3.78 -2.87
CA THR A 29 12.34 2.85 -1.84
C THR A 29 13.28 3.54 -0.84
N GLN A 30 14.21 4.39 -1.32
CA GLN A 30 15.09 5.18 -0.45
C GLN A 30 14.30 6.14 0.44
N LYS A 31 13.38 6.91 -0.15
CA LYS A 31 12.53 7.87 0.57
C LYS A 31 11.65 7.19 1.63
N ALA A 32 11.05 6.06 1.30
CA ALA A 32 10.26 5.28 2.25
C ALA A 32 11.13 4.76 3.41
N THR A 33 12.33 4.27 3.11
CA THR A 33 13.28 3.78 4.11
C THR A 33 13.74 4.90 5.05
N ASP A 34 14.13 6.05 4.50
CA ASP A 34 14.54 7.23 5.26
C ASP A 34 13.41 7.73 6.16
N LEU A 35 12.18 7.77 5.63
CA LEU A 35 10.99 8.10 6.41
C LEU A 35 10.82 7.16 7.60
N LEU A 36 10.85 5.84 7.38
CA LEU A 36 10.68 4.86 8.45
C LEU A 36 11.76 5.03 9.52
N ASN A 37 13.02 5.22 9.12
CA ASN A 37 14.12 5.49 10.05
C ASN A 37 13.89 6.76 10.89
N ASN A 38 13.36 7.83 10.28
CA ASN A 38 13.04 9.07 10.97
C ASN A 38 11.89 8.90 11.96
N ILE A 39 10.84 8.17 11.59
CA ILE A 39 9.69 7.83 12.46
C ILE A 39 10.18 7.05 13.68
N LEU A 40 10.97 5.99 13.45
CA LEU A 40 11.53 5.15 14.52
C LEU A 40 12.47 5.96 15.44
N SER A 41 13.31 6.83 14.88
CA SER A 41 14.23 7.68 15.64
C SER A 41 13.51 8.76 16.46
N SER A 42 12.39 9.28 15.94
CA SER A 42 11.55 10.27 16.62
C SER A 42 10.56 9.64 17.60
N ASN A 43 10.51 8.30 17.63
CA ASN A 43 9.58 7.51 18.44
C ASN A 43 8.11 7.89 18.15
N ASP A 44 7.79 8.17 16.89
CA ASP A 44 6.43 8.45 16.45
C ASP A 44 5.61 7.16 16.39
N GLU A 45 4.32 7.24 16.71
CA GLU A 45 3.43 6.08 16.71
C GLU A 45 2.84 5.85 15.33
N ILE A 46 3.18 4.72 14.71
CA ILE A 46 2.57 4.30 13.45
C ILE A 46 1.19 3.72 13.74
N ILE A 47 0.16 4.34 13.17
CA ILE A 47 -1.23 3.89 13.21
C ILE A 47 -1.60 3.32 11.84
N THR A 48 -2.24 2.15 11.84
CA THR A 48 -2.62 1.42 10.63
C THR A 48 -4.11 1.06 10.69
N LEU A 49 -4.78 0.93 9.55
CA LEU A 49 -6.15 0.41 9.46
C LEU A 49 -6.20 -1.04 8.96
N ASP A 50 -7.24 -1.78 9.34
CA ASP A 50 -7.52 -3.10 8.79
C ASP A 50 -7.81 -3.07 7.27
N ILE A 51 -8.55 -2.07 6.80
CA ILE A 51 -8.84 -1.86 5.38
C ILE A 51 -7.56 -1.62 4.55
N GLN A 52 -6.54 -1.00 5.16
CA GLN A 52 -5.23 -0.82 4.54
C GLN A 52 -4.49 -2.16 4.34
N LEU A 53 -4.60 -3.09 5.28
CA LEU A 53 -4.01 -4.42 5.11
C LEU A 53 -4.70 -5.20 3.97
N ILE A 54 -6.01 -5.01 3.82
CA ILE A 54 -6.79 -5.61 2.72
C ILE A 54 -6.33 -5.02 1.38
N GLU A 55 -6.21 -3.69 1.30
CA GLU A 55 -5.73 -3.02 0.10
C GLU A 55 -4.31 -3.45 -0.28
N LEU A 56 -3.38 -3.44 0.68
CA LEU A 56 -2.00 -3.87 0.46
C LEU A 56 -1.95 -5.32 -0.08
N THR A 57 -2.73 -6.22 0.50
CA THR A 57 -2.83 -7.62 0.03
C THR A 57 -3.27 -7.66 -1.44
N GLN A 58 -4.28 -6.89 -1.83
CA GLN A 58 -4.74 -6.81 -3.22
C GLN A 58 -3.67 -6.22 -4.14
N THR A 59 -2.95 -5.19 -3.68
CA THR A 59 -1.87 -4.54 -4.43
C THR A 59 -0.71 -5.51 -4.68
N ILE A 60 -0.30 -6.29 -3.67
CA ILE A 60 0.73 -7.34 -3.80
C ILE A 60 0.30 -8.40 -4.81
N ILE A 61 -0.94 -8.90 -4.71
CA ILE A 61 -1.47 -9.90 -5.65
C ILE A 61 -1.47 -9.36 -7.08
N LYS A 62 -1.90 -8.11 -7.29
CA LYS A 62 -1.90 -7.46 -8.60
C LYS A 62 -0.47 -7.27 -9.13
N ALA A 63 0.49 -6.92 -8.28
CA ALA A 63 1.90 -6.78 -8.66
C ALA A 63 2.49 -8.13 -9.12
N LYS A 64 2.22 -9.21 -8.39
CA LYS A 64 2.66 -10.57 -8.77
C LYS A 64 1.95 -11.12 -10.00
N LEU A 65 0.69 -10.76 -10.24
CA LEU A 65 0.00 -11.03 -11.50
C LEU A 65 0.71 -10.33 -12.68
N LYS A 66 1.08 -9.06 -12.52
CA LYS A 66 1.85 -8.32 -13.55
C LYS A 66 3.24 -8.95 -13.79
N GLU A 67 3.87 -9.49 -12.74
CA GLU A 67 5.10 -10.29 -12.86
C GLU A 67 4.88 -11.57 -13.67
N CYS A 68 3.90 -12.42 -13.30
CA CYS A 68 3.58 -13.63 -14.07
C CYS A 68 3.33 -13.30 -15.56
N ASN A 69 2.52 -12.27 -15.84
CA ASN A 69 2.21 -11.88 -17.22
C ASN A 69 3.40 -11.38 -18.02
N ARG A 70 4.39 -10.73 -17.39
CA ARG A 70 5.63 -10.33 -18.08
C ARG A 70 6.41 -11.56 -18.50
N ASP A 71 6.54 -12.54 -17.62
CA ASP A 71 7.29 -13.77 -17.86
C ASP A 71 6.60 -14.68 -18.88
N LEU A 72 5.28 -14.85 -18.79
CA LEU A 72 4.48 -15.55 -19.80
C LEU A 72 4.72 -14.94 -21.19
N LYS A 73 4.65 -13.61 -21.30
CA LYS A 73 4.86 -12.90 -22.57
C LYS A 73 6.30 -13.09 -23.10
N GLN A 74 7.32 -13.04 -22.24
CA GLN A 74 8.71 -13.30 -22.64
C GLN A 74 8.90 -14.72 -23.16
N ASN A 75 8.12 -15.68 -22.65
CA ASN A 75 8.12 -17.07 -23.09
C ASN A 75 7.14 -17.37 -24.24
N GLY A 76 6.56 -16.35 -24.88
CA GLY A 76 5.62 -16.50 -25.99
C GLY A 76 4.25 -17.06 -25.62
N GLN A 77 3.92 -17.08 -24.32
CA GLN A 77 2.65 -17.55 -23.79
C GLN A 77 1.63 -16.40 -23.68
N SER A 78 0.34 -16.74 -23.73
CA SER A 78 -0.73 -15.76 -23.51
C SER A 78 -0.79 -15.37 -22.04
N GLY A 79 -0.98 -14.07 -21.78
CA GLY A 79 -1.18 -13.58 -20.41
C GLY A 79 -2.56 -13.96 -19.85
N ILE A 80 -2.65 -13.94 -18.52
CA ILE A 80 -3.89 -14.14 -17.75
C ILE A 80 -4.53 -12.79 -17.38
N GLY A 81 -5.86 -12.72 -17.47
CA GLY A 81 -6.59 -11.44 -17.42
C GLY A 81 -7.10 -11.03 -16.04
N ASN A 82 -7.20 -11.94 -15.07
CA ASN A 82 -7.80 -11.63 -13.78
C ASN A 82 -7.27 -12.50 -12.62
N ILE A 83 -7.55 -12.08 -11.39
CA ILE A 83 -7.10 -12.75 -10.16
C ILE A 83 -7.67 -14.18 -10.04
N LYS A 84 -8.88 -14.43 -10.55
CA LYS A 84 -9.46 -15.79 -10.54
C LYS A 84 -8.64 -16.73 -11.40
N GLN A 85 -8.23 -16.31 -12.60
CA GLN A 85 -7.31 -17.09 -13.43
C GLN A 85 -5.95 -17.24 -12.76
N PHE A 86 -5.38 -16.15 -12.23
CA PHE A 86 -4.08 -16.16 -11.55
C PHE A 86 -3.97 -17.21 -10.45
N ARG A 87 -5.04 -17.38 -9.67
CA ARG A 87 -5.12 -18.34 -8.58
C ARG A 87 -5.24 -19.80 -9.04
N ASN A 88 -5.85 -20.05 -10.19
CA ASN A 88 -6.23 -21.40 -10.62
C ASN A 88 -5.39 -21.94 -11.79
N ASP A 89 -4.64 -21.08 -12.50
CA ASP A 89 -3.82 -21.49 -13.62
C ASP A 89 -2.52 -22.15 -13.13
N PRO A 90 -2.25 -23.41 -13.49
CA PRO A 90 -1.04 -24.12 -13.06
C PRO A 90 0.26 -23.40 -13.41
N THR A 91 0.28 -22.63 -14.51
CA THR A 91 1.46 -21.89 -14.96
C THR A 91 1.81 -20.72 -14.03
N CYS A 92 0.84 -20.18 -13.29
CA CYS A 92 1.06 -19.10 -12.34
C CYS A 92 0.99 -19.55 -10.86
N HIS A 93 0.83 -20.84 -10.57
CA HIS A 93 0.74 -21.33 -9.17
C HIS A 93 1.91 -20.88 -8.30
N GLN A 94 3.14 -20.90 -8.82
CA GLN A 94 4.31 -20.45 -8.06
C GLN A 94 4.25 -18.93 -7.77
N TYR A 95 3.84 -18.12 -8.75
CA TYR A 95 3.67 -16.68 -8.55
C TYR A 95 2.57 -16.37 -7.54
N TYR A 96 1.45 -17.10 -7.60
CA TYR A 96 0.35 -16.91 -6.65
C TYR A 96 0.74 -17.35 -5.23
N SER A 97 1.42 -18.50 -5.09
CA SER A 97 1.96 -18.93 -3.80
C SER A 97 2.98 -17.94 -3.24
N ASN A 98 3.84 -17.38 -4.08
CA ASN A 98 4.78 -16.34 -3.68
C ASN A 98 4.03 -15.08 -3.23
N ALA A 99 2.98 -14.66 -3.96
CA ALA A 99 2.14 -13.53 -3.55
C ALA A 99 1.57 -13.71 -2.14
N ILE A 100 1.07 -14.91 -1.80
CA ILE A 100 0.57 -15.21 -0.46
C ILE A 100 1.67 -15.08 0.60
N ASN A 101 2.87 -15.61 0.32
CA ASN A 101 4.00 -15.51 1.25
C ASN A 101 4.41 -14.05 1.48
N VAL A 102 4.52 -13.26 0.42
CA VAL A 102 4.82 -11.82 0.51
C VAL A 102 3.74 -11.10 1.31
N CYS A 103 2.45 -11.38 1.08
CA CYS A 103 1.37 -10.80 1.88
C CYS A 103 1.52 -11.15 3.37
N SER A 104 1.83 -12.40 3.69
CA SER A 104 2.02 -12.82 5.07
C SER A 104 3.20 -12.12 5.74
N HIS A 105 4.33 -11.97 5.06
CA HIS A 105 5.49 -11.25 5.59
C HIS A 105 5.19 -9.76 5.77
N ALA A 106 4.65 -9.11 4.73
CA ALA A 106 4.27 -7.70 4.76
C ALA A 106 3.33 -7.38 5.93
N ILE A 107 2.30 -8.18 6.15
CA ILE A 107 1.36 -7.98 7.26
C ILE A 107 2.05 -8.18 8.62
N ASN A 108 2.97 -9.13 8.74
CA ASN A 108 3.71 -9.33 9.99
C ASN A 108 4.66 -8.18 10.29
N ASP A 109 5.33 -7.64 9.26
CA ASP A 109 6.20 -6.47 9.41
C ASP A 109 5.37 -5.25 9.82
N ILE A 110 4.22 -5.00 9.17
CA ILE A 110 3.32 -3.91 9.55
C ILE A 110 2.83 -4.07 10.99
N ARG A 111 2.49 -5.30 11.42
CA ARG A 111 2.11 -5.56 12.83
C ARG A 111 3.25 -5.30 13.81
N ALA A 112 4.49 -5.53 13.40
CA ALA A 112 5.66 -5.28 14.24
C ALA A 112 5.97 -3.78 14.36
N PHE A 113 5.78 -3.01 13.29
CA PHE A 113 6.03 -1.57 13.27
C PHE A 113 4.86 -0.74 13.78
N SER A 114 3.63 -1.20 13.59
CA SER A 114 2.42 -0.46 13.99
C SER A 114 2.18 -0.57 15.48
N LYS A 115 1.90 0.56 16.13
CA LYS A 115 1.48 0.60 17.53
C LYS A 115 0.11 -0.08 17.70
N LYS A 116 -0.77 0.13 16.73
CA LYS A 116 -2.15 -0.36 16.72
C LYS A 116 -2.64 -0.52 15.28
N ILE A 117 -3.43 -1.57 15.05
CA ILE A 117 -4.26 -1.71 13.87
C ILE A 117 -5.70 -1.41 14.29
N GLU A 118 -6.28 -0.34 13.75
CA GLU A 118 -7.64 0.07 14.06
C GLU A 118 -8.63 -0.51 13.05
N ILE A 119 -9.83 -0.83 13.54
CA ILE A 119 -10.99 -1.07 12.68
C ILE A 119 -11.68 0.28 12.54
N TYR A 120 -11.82 0.75 11.31
CA TYR A 120 -12.47 2.03 11.03
C TYR A 120 -13.67 1.85 10.11
N HIS A 121 -14.77 2.48 10.47
CA HIS A 121 -16.01 2.45 9.70
C HIS A 121 -16.30 3.86 9.19
N SER A 122 -16.18 4.00 7.87
CA SER A 122 -16.47 5.26 7.19
C SER A 122 -17.94 5.36 6.82
N ASP A 123 -18.44 6.59 6.81
CA ASP A 123 -19.77 6.91 6.33
C ASP A 123 -19.82 6.78 4.80
N ILE A 124 -20.68 5.88 4.31
CA ILE A 124 -20.78 5.59 2.89
C ILE A 124 -21.25 6.81 2.09
N ASP A 125 -22.15 7.62 2.64
CA ASP A 125 -22.67 8.80 1.94
C ASP A 125 -21.57 9.85 1.76
N LYS A 126 -20.67 9.96 2.75
CA LYS A 126 -19.48 10.82 2.63
C LYS A 126 -18.48 10.30 1.61
N ILE A 127 -18.22 8.98 1.58
CA ILE A 127 -17.37 8.38 0.55
C ILE A 127 -17.93 8.74 -0.83
N LEU A 128 -19.21 8.45 -1.06
CA LEU A 128 -19.87 8.70 -2.36
C LEU A 128 -19.78 10.17 -2.78
N CYS A 129 -19.96 11.11 -1.85
CA CYS A 129 -19.86 12.55 -2.14
C CYS A 129 -18.44 13.01 -2.48
N ASN A 130 -17.40 12.23 -2.17
CA ASN A 130 -15.99 12.60 -2.38
C ASN A 130 -15.24 11.74 -3.40
N LEU A 131 -15.92 10.80 -4.08
CA LEU A 131 -15.30 9.96 -5.13
C LEU A 131 -14.75 10.74 -6.34
N ILE A 132 -15.15 12.01 -6.52
CA ILE A 132 -14.56 12.87 -7.55
C ILE A 132 -13.17 13.40 -7.16
N LYS A 133 -12.83 13.38 -5.86
CA LYS A 133 -11.59 13.93 -5.32
C LYS A 133 -10.53 12.87 -5.05
N ALA A 134 -10.95 11.70 -4.61
CA ALA A 134 -10.06 10.59 -4.27
C ALA A 134 -10.77 9.26 -4.44
N ASP A 135 -9.98 8.19 -4.51
CA ASP A 135 -10.54 6.85 -4.45
C ASP A 135 -11.12 6.53 -3.05
N ILE A 136 -11.78 5.37 -2.94
CA ILE A 136 -12.44 4.95 -1.70
C ILE A 136 -11.45 4.86 -0.54
N ASN A 137 -10.29 4.21 -0.75
CA ASN A 137 -9.34 3.96 0.32
C ASN A 137 -8.64 5.25 0.73
N ASP A 138 -8.24 6.07 -0.24
CA ASP A 138 -7.60 7.36 -0.01
C ASP A 138 -8.49 8.29 0.80
N TYR A 139 -9.78 8.36 0.46
CA TYR A 139 -10.74 9.14 1.24
C TYR A 139 -10.92 8.60 2.66
N ILE A 140 -10.95 7.27 2.83
CA ILE A 140 -11.02 6.64 4.16
C ILE A 140 -9.79 7.00 4.99
N TYR A 141 -8.59 6.92 4.42
CA TYR A 141 -7.34 7.28 5.10
C TYR A 141 -7.31 8.75 5.46
N TYR A 142 -7.67 9.63 4.53
CA TYR A 142 -7.80 11.06 4.76
C TYR A 142 -8.75 11.35 5.92
N GLU A 143 -9.98 10.84 5.87
CA GLU A 143 -11.00 11.13 6.88
C GLU A 143 -10.58 10.61 8.26
N PHE A 144 -10.00 9.41 8.31
CA PHE A 144 -9.49 8.82 9.54
C PHE A 144 -8.35 9.67 10.13
N CYS A 145 -7.36 10.04 9.31
CA CYS A 145 -6.22 10.83 9.76
C CYS A 145 -6.65 12.20 10.25
N GLN A 146 -7.53 12.88 9.49
CA GLN A 146 -8.07 14.19 9.83
C GLN A 146 -8.80 14.19 11.18
N LYS A 147 -9.66 13.21 11.42
CA LYS A 147 -10.44 13.12 12.67
C LYS A 147 -9.59 12.83 13.90
N ASN A 148 -8.44 12.18 13.73
CA ASN A 148 -7.63 11.67 14.83
C ASN A 148 -6.30 12.42 15.04
N ASP A 149 -6.10 13.52 14.29
CA ASP A 149 -4.86 14.30 14.30
C ASP A 149 -3.61 13.45 14.00
N ILE A 150 -3.66 12.69 12.91
CA ILE A 150 -2.61 11.78 12.46
C ILE A 150 -2.00 12.31 11.17
N ARG A 151 -0.67 12.43 11.10
CA ARG A 151 0.02 12.88 9.89
C ARG A 151 0.06 11.78 8.84
N LEU A 152 -0.50 12.04 7.65
CA LEU A 152 -0.54 11.09 6.54
C LEU A 152 0.70 11.24 5.64
N TYR A 153 1.40 10.14 5.38
CA TYR A 153 2.53 10.06 4.46
C TYR A 153 2.17 9.25 3.22
N THR A 154 2.35 9.84 2.04
CA THR A 154 1.96 9.22 0.77
C THR A 154 2.91 9.65 -0.37
N PHE A 155 2.99 8.82 -1.40
CA PHE A 155 3.58 9.18 -2.69
C PHE A 155 2.54 9.69 -3.69
N ASP A 156 1.25 9.59 -3.36
CA ASP A 156 0.17 10.01 -4.24
C ASP A 156 0.02 11.54 -4.25
N GLN A 157 -0.17 12.08 -5.45
CA GLN A 157 -0.41 13.51 -5.67
C GLN A 157 -1.90 13.87 -5.59
N ASP A 158 -2.80 12.88 -5.60
CA ASP A 158 -4.25 13.10 -5.50
C ASP A 158 -4.64 13.74 -4.15
N PHE A 159 -3.78 13.61 -3.13
CA PHE A 159 -3.97 14.31 -1.86
C PHE A 159 -3.79 15.83 -1.96
N ASN A 160 -3.21 16.36 -3.05
CA ASN A 160 -2.99 17.81 -3.25
C ASN A 160 -4.29 18.63 -3.17
N ASP A 161 -5.44 18.02 -3.49
CA ASP A 161 -6.75 18.67 -3.47
C ASP A 161 -7.40 18.70 -2.07
N PHE A 162 -6.71 18.20 -1.05
CA PHE A 162 -7.18 18.19 0.34
C PHE A 162 -6.45 19.23 1.21
N GLU A 163 -7.15 19.79 2.20
CA GLU A 163 -6.63 20.84 3.10
C GLU A 163 -5.93 20.32 4.38
N TYR A 164 -5.88 18.99 4.59
CA TYR A 164 -5.36 18.41 5.83
C TYR A 164 -3.85 18.11 5.77
N GLN A 165 -3.22 17.90 6.93
CA GLN A 165 -1.78 17.59 7.04
C GLN A 165 -1.44 16.22 6.45
N TYR A 166 -1.09 16.19 5.16
CA TYR A 166 -0.33 15.10 4.55
C TYR A 166 1.04 15.60 4.09
N LEU A 167 1.96 14.67 3.90
CA LEU A 167 3.32 14.93 3.46
C LEU A 167 3.59 14.08 2.23
N ASN A 168 3.67 14.76 1.08
CA ASN A 168 4.19 14.15 -0.13
C ASN A 168 5.72 13.98 0.03
N ILE A 169 6.20 12.77 -0.25
CA ILE A 169 7.58 12.36 0.00
C ILE A 169 8.41 12.33 -1.30
N LEU A 170 7.80 12.63 -2.45
CA LEU A 170 8.44 12.75 -3.76
C LEU A 170 9.20 14.08 -3.90
#